data_AF-A0A0U2DG87-F1
#
_entry.id   AF-A0A0U2DG87-F1
#
_cell.length_a   1.000
_cell.length_b   1.000
_cell.length_c   1.000
_cell.angle_alpha   90.00
_cell.angle_beta   90.00
_cell.angle_gamma   90.00
#
_symmetry.space_group_name_H-M   'P 1'
#
loop_
_entity.id
_entity.type
_entity.pdbx_description
1 polymer ?
#
loop_
_entity_poly.entity_id
_entity_poly.type
_entity_poly.pdbx_seq_one_letter_code
_entity_poly.pdbx_strand_id
1 'polypeptide(L)'
;KGPNKLGVLGIMQPFSDGVKLFSKEQVYLNFSNYYYYIFSPIFSFFISLMIWLLIPYYFNMIMFNLGVLFFLSCMSVGVYLLLLAGWSSNSNYSILGGLRALAQTISYEVSLALIMMSSLFLIMDFNLMKLELYQQNIWFMFLMFPLSMIMLSSFMA
;
A
#
# COMPACT_ATOMS: atom_id res chain seq x y z
N LYS A 1 -23.95 1.73 -16.12
CA LYS A 1 -24.03 3.13 -15.64
C LYS A 1 -23.64 3.11 -14.17
N GLY A 2 -22.66 3.90 -13.76
CA GLY A 2 -22.21 3.99 -12.37
C GLY A 2 -23.21 4.72 -11.47
N PRO A 3 -22.80 5.17 -10.28
CA PRO A 3 -23.65 5.99 -9.42
C PRO A 3 -23.99 7.29 -10.15
N ASN A 4 -25.23 7.41 -10.62
CA ASN A 4 -25.70 8.60 -11.35
C ASN A 4 -26.80 9.36 -10.60
N LYS A 5 -27.21 8.87 -9.42
CA LYS A 5 -28.40 9.37 -8.69
C LYS A 5 -28.08 10.42 -7.62
N LEU A 6 -26.90 10.37 -7.00
CA LEU A 6 -26.54 11.25 -5.88
C LEU A 6 -25.68 12.43 -6.37
N GLY A 7 -26.22 13.65 -6.28
CA GLY A 7 -25.57 14.87 -6.76
C GLY A 7 -25.49 14.97 -8.30
N VAL A 8 -24.65 15.87 -8.81
CA VAL A 8 -24.36 15.99 -10.25
C VAL A 8 -23.47 14.81 -10.65
N LEU A 9 -23.96 13.94 -11.54
CA LEU A 9 -23.22 12.78 -12.09
C LEU A 9 -22.61 11.81 -11.04
N GLY A 10 -23.09 11.80 -9.79
CA GLY A 10 -22.57 10.91 -8.76
C GLY A 10 -21.39 11.45 -7.95
N ILE A 11 -20.93 12.68 -8.18
CA ILE A 11 -19.74 13.25 -7.51
C ILE A 11 -19.88 13.25 -5.98
N MET A 12 -21.11 13.41 -5.47
CA MET A 12 -21.38 13.44 -4.03
C MET A 12 -21.50 12.05 -3.38
N GLN A 13 -21.39 10.96 -4.16
CA GLN A 13 -21.47 9.59 -3.65
C GLN A 13 -20.46 9.29 -2.50
N PRO A 14 -19.14 9.53 -2.64
CA PRO A 14 -18.17 9.22 -1.59
C PRO A 14 -18.45 9.96 -0.27
N PHE A 15 -18.92 11.21 -0.34
CA PHE A 15 -19.32 11.97 0.84
C PHE A 15 -20.54 11.36 1.54
N SER A 16 -21.55 10.93 0.76
CA SER A 16 -22.74 10.28 1.32
C SER A 16 -22.43 8.96 2.02
N ASP A 17 -21.53 8.14 1.45
CA ASP A 17 -21.09 6.89 2.06
C ASP A 17 -20.24 7.14 3.32
N GLY A 18 -19.41 8.19 3.33
CA GLY A 18 -18.68 8.63 4.51
C GLY A 18 -19.60 9.04 5.66
N VAL A 19 -20.56 9.93 5.41
CA VAL A 19 -21.55 10.36 6.42
C VAL A 19 -22.34 9.17 6.95
N LYS A 20 -22.73 8.24 6.07
CA LYS A 20 -23.43 7.00 6.45
C LYS A 20 -22.62 6.10 7.37
N LEU A 21 -21.31 5.99 7.17
CA LEU A 21 -20.44 5.21 8.04
C LEU A 21 -20.26 5.87 9.41
N PHE A 22 -20.14 7.20 9.48
CA PHE A 22 -20.04 7.93 10.76
C PHE A 22 -21.35 7.94 11.56
N SER A 23 -22.50 7.91 10.89
CA SER A 23 -23.80 7.89 11.55
C SER A 23 -24.24 6.49 12.03
N LYS A 24 -23.55 5.43 11.59
CA LYS A 24 -23.87 4.06 12.00
C LYS A 24 -23.40 3.79 13.42
N GLU A 25 -24.21 3.07 14.18
CA GLU A 25 -23.83 2.60 15.51
C GLU A 25 -22.60 1.68 15.45
N GLN A 26 -21.67 1.90 16.37
CA GLN A 26 -20.47 1.08 16.47
C GLN A 26 -20.82 -0.26 17.13
N VAL A 27 -20.66 -1.35 16.38
CA VAL A 27 -20.88 -2.70 16.90
C VAL A 27 -19.59 -3.19 17.58
N TYR A 28 -19.69 -3.52 18.87
CA TYR A 28 -18.60 -4.13 19.63
C TYR A 28 -18.66 -5.66 19.53
N LEU A 29 -17.51 -6.28 19.22
CA LEU A 29 -17.37 -7.73 19.13
C LEU A 29 -16.96 -8.31 20.48
N ASN A 30 -17.90 -8.98 21.18
CA ASN A 30 -17.69 -9.53 22.53
C ASN A 30 -16.58 -10.60 22.62
N PHE A 31 -16.32 -11.34 21.55
CA PHE A 31 -15.33 -12.43 21.53
C PHE A 31 -13.96 -12.04 20.96
N SER A 32 -13.76 -10.78 20.59
CA SER A 32 -12.54 -10.30 19.93
C SER A 32 -11.56 -9.63 20.90
N ASN A 33 -10.27 -9.62 20.53
CA ASN A 33 -9.24 -8.82 21.21
C ASN A 33 -9.39 -7.35 20.81
N TYR A 34 -10.28 -6.64 21.50
CA TYR A 34 -10.76 -5.31 21.16
C TYR A 34 -9.64 -4.26 20.89
N TYR A 35 -8.63 -4.18 21.75
CA TYR A 35 -7.53 -3.21 21.57
C TYR A 35 -6.78 -3.44 20.25
N TYR A 36 -6.36 -4.67 19.98
CA TYR A 36 -5.63 -5.01 18.75
C TYR A 36 -6.51 -4.86 17.50
N TYR A 37 -7.81 -5.13 17.63
CA TYR A 37 -8.78 -4.97 16.55
C TYR A 37 -8.94 -3.51 16.11
N ILE A 38 -8.93 -2.55 17.05
CA ILE A 38 -8.99 -1.11 16.72
C ILE A 38 -7.64 -0.56 16.27
N PHE A 39 -6.54 -0.96 16.92
CA PHE A 39 -5.22 -0.42 16.58
C PHE A 39 -4.71 -0.89 15.22
N SER A 40 -5.00 -2.14 14.82
CA SER A 40 -4.52 -2.67 13.54
C SER A 40 -4.88 -1.82 12.30
N PRO A 41 -6.14 -1.37 12.07
CA PRO A 41 -6.46 -0.50 10.95
C PRO A 41 -5.88 0.92 11.08
N ILE A 42 -5.68 1.42 12.31
CA ILE A 42 -5.07 2.74 12.54
C ILE A 42 -3.59 2.70 12.12
N PHE A 43 -2.85 1.69 12.55
CA PHE A 43 -1.45 1.54 12.17
C PHE A 43 -1.28 1.26 10.68
N SER A 44 -2.18 0.48 10.05
CA SER A 44 -2.04 0.18 8.62
C SER A 44 -2.25 1.43 7.77
N PHE A 45 -3.20 2.29 8.15
CA PHE A 45 -3.38 3.60 7.55
C PHE A 45 -2.18 4.53 7.80
N PHE A 46 -1.58 4.47 8.98
CA PHE A 46 -0.39 5.28 9.28
C PHE A 46 0.83 4.88 8.42
N ILE A 47 1.08 3.58 8.23
CA ILE A 47 2.15 3.09 7.36
C ILE A 47 1.92 3.53 5.91
N SER A 48 0.68 3.46 5.42
CA SER A 48 0.40 3.90 4.04
C SER A 48 0.72 5.38 3.86
N LEU A 49 0.39 6.24 4.82
CA LEU A 49 0.77 7.66 4.79
C LEU A 49 2.28 7.88 4.85
N MET A 50 3.04 7.06 5.60
CA MET A 50 4.50 7.17 5.66
C MET A 50 5.17 6.88 4.31
N ILE A 51 4.60 5.98 3.51
CA ILE A 51 5.10 5.70 2.15
C ILE A 51 4.97 6.93 1.24
N TRP A 52 3.94 7.76 1.41
CA TRP A 52 3.75 8.97 0.60
C TRP A 52 4.84 10.02 0.82
N LEU A 53 5.54 10.02 1.96
CA LEU A 53 6.65 10.93 2.24
C LEU A 53 7.86 10.72 1.32
N LEU A 54 7.96 9.54 0.69
CA LEU A 54 9.06 9.19 -0.20
C LEU A 54 8.91 9.75 -1.62
N ILE A 55 7.70 10.13 -2.01
CA ILE A 55 7.41 10.48 -3.40
C ILE A 55 8.09 11.82 -3.72
N PRO A 56 8.97 11.85 -4.74
CA PRO A 56 9.62 13.08 -5.15
C PRO A 56 8.59 14.03 -5.77
N TYR A 57 8.23 15.08 -5.03
CA TYR A 57 7.46 16.21 -5.57
C TYR A 57 8.39 17.36 -5.94
N TYR A 58 7.94 18.26 -6.82
CA TYR A 58 8.70 19.45 -7.22
C TYR A 58 9.25 20.27 -6.04
N PHE A 59 8.53 20.32 -4.93
CA PHE A 59 8.98 20.90 -3.66
C PHE A 59 9.32 19.79 -2.66
N ASN A 60 10.30 18.94 -2.99
CA ASN A 60 10.58 17.79 -2.14
C ASN A 60 11.06 18.24 -0.75
N MET A 61 10.21 18.03 0.27
CA MET A 61 10.49 18.47 1.63
C MET A 61 11.46 17.53 2.36
N ILE A 62 11.55 16.25 1.95
CA ILE A 62 12.35 15.24 2.63
C ILE A 62 13.11 14.42 1.58
N MET A 63 14.44 14.53 1.61
CA MET A 63 15.34 13.77 0.75
C MET A 63 15.90 12.57 1.52
N PHE A 64 15.43 11.36 1.22
CA PHE A 64 16.01 10.13 1.75
C PHE A 64 17.06 9.56 0.80
N ASN A 65 18.31 9.45 1.25
CA ASN A 65 19.37 8.79 0.48
C ASN A 65 19.06 7.30 0.24
N LEU A 66 18.40 6.64 1.18
CA LEU A 66 18.00 5.22 1.11
C LEU A 66 16.49 5.07 0.85
N GLY A 67 15.93 5.92 -0.02
CA GLY A 67 14.48 6.01 -0.24
C GLY A 67 13.84 4.68 -0.63
N VAL A 68 14.44 3.92 -1.56
CA VAL A 68 13.89 2.62 -1.99
C VAL A 68 13.97 1.55 -0.91
N LEU A 69 15.01 1.55 -0.08
CA LEU A 69 15.12 0.62 1.06
C LEU A 69 14.08 0.93 2.13
N PHE A 70 13.83 2.22 2.40
CA PHE A 70 12.76 2.62 3.32
C PHE A 70 11.39 2.16 2.81
N PHE A 71 11.10 2.32 1.51
CA PHE A 71 9.87 1.82 0.89
C PHE A 71 9.66 0.32 1.15
N LEU A 72 10.68 -0.50 0.87
CA LEU A 72 10.61 -1.95 1.08
C LEU A 72 10.41 -2.31 2.57
N SER A 73 11.06 -1.58 3.47
CA SER A 73 10.89 -1.77 4.92
C SER A 73 9.45 -1.48 5.37
N CYS A 74 8.84 -0.38 4.91
CA CYS A 74 7.47 -0.04 5.26
C CYS A 74 6.46 -1.08 4.76
N MET A 75 6.64 -1.60 3.54
CA MET A 75 5.80 -2.67 3.00
C MET A 75 5.84 -3.92 3.89
N SER A 76 7.05 -4.40 4.22
CA SER A 76 7.21 -5.58 5.09
C SER A 76 6.58 -5.40 6.48
N VAL A 77 6.61 -4.20 7.07
CA VAL A 77 5.93 -3.93 8.34
C VAL A 77 4.40 -4.00 8.19
N GLY A 78 3.87 -3.58 7.04
CA GLY A 78 2.45 -3.65 6.71
C GLY A 78 1.87 -5.07 6.78
N VAL A 79 2.65 -6.08 6.40
CA VAL A 79 2.25 -7.51 6.47
C VAL A 79 1.94 -7.95 7.90
N TYR A 80 2.73 -7.50 8.88
CA TYR A 80 2.50 -7.85 10.28
C TYR A 80 1.20 -7.27 10.82
N LEU A 81 0.84 -6.05 10.39
CA LEU A 81 -0.44 -5.44 10.78
C LEU A 81 -1.63 -6.21 10.19
N LEU A 82 -1.47 -6.78 9.00
CA LEU A 82 -2.50 -7.59 8.34
C LEU A 82 -2.73 -8.91 9.10
N LEU A 83 -1.66 -9.55 9.58
CA LEU A 83 -1.76 -10.71 10.47
C LEU A 83 -2.46 -10.34 11.80
N LEU A 84 -2.05 -9.23 12.43
CA LEU A 84 -2.63 -8.78 13.69
C LEU A 84 -4.13 -8.51 13.57
N ALA A 85 -4.58 -7.91 12.47
CA ALA A 85 -6.00 -7.70 12.19
C ALA A 85 -6.76 -9.03 12.09
N GLY A 86 -6.22 -10.00 11.35
CA GLY A 86 -6.83 -11.33 11.23
C GLY A 86 -6.94 -12.07 12.56
N TRP A 87 -5.86 -12.08 13.35
CA TRP A 87 -5.81 -12.73 14.65
C TRP A 87 -6.72 -12.06 15.70
N SER A 88 -6.79 -10.72 15.72
CA SER A 88 -7.54 -9.98 16.74
C SER A 88 -9.04 -10.28 16.77
N SER A 89 -9.62 -10.71 15.64
CA SER A 89 -11.05 -11.05 15.53
C SER A 89 -11.44 -12.40 16.12
N ASN A 90 -10.47 -13.22 16.56
CA ASN A 90 -10.67 -14.46 17.31
C ASN A 90 -11.65 -15.47 16.65
N SER A 91 -11.63 -15.57 15.32
CA SER A 91 -12.41 -16.57 14.58
C SER A 91 -11.49 -17.39 13.68
N ASN A 92 -11.72 -18.71 13.58
CA ASN A 92 -10.86 -19.58 12.76
C ASN A 92 -10.87 -19.18 11.29
N TYR A 93 -12.02 -18.70 10.78
CA TYR A 93 -12.15 -18.29 9.39
C TYR A 93 -11.36 -17.00 9.08
N SER A 94 -11.41 -16.01 9.98
CA SER A 94 -10.66 -14.77 9.82
C SER A 94 -9.15 -14.98 9.92
N ILE A 95 -8.70 -15.87 10.81
CA ILE A 95 -7.28 -16.24 10.90
C ILE A 95 -6.82 -16.93 9.62
N LEU A 96 -7.58 -17.91 9.09
CA LEU A 96 -7.25 -18.57 7.82
C LEU A 96 -7.30 -17.60 6.63
N GLY A 97 -8.22 -16.64 6.63
CA GLY A 97 -8.26 -15.54 5.65
C GLY A 97 -7.01 -14.66 5.73
N GLY A 98 -6.61 -14.26 6.94
CA GLY A 98 -5.42 -13.45 7.19
C GLY A 98 -4.13 -14.16 6.78
N LEU A 99 -4.00 -15.47 7.07
CA LEU A 99 -2.84 -16.26 6.66
C LEU A 99 -2.73 -16.40 5.13
N ARG A 100 -3.85 -16.54 4.42
CA ARG A 100 -3.86 -16.57 2.95
C ARG A 100 -3.44 -15.23 2.36
N ALA A 101 -3.98 -14.13 2.87
CA ALA A 101 -3.59 -12.79 2.45
C ALA A 101 -2.10 -12.53 2.73
N LEU A 102 -1.59 -12.96 3.89
CA LEU A 102 -0.18 -12.82 4.24
C LEU A 102 0.75 -13.63 3.31
N ALA A 103 0.38 -14.87 2.97
CA ALA A 103 1.16 -15.67 2.03
C ALA A 103 1.23 -15.01 0.65
N GLN A 104 0.11 -14.43 0.20
CA GLN A 104 0.05 -13.66 -1.04
C GLN A 104 0.94 -12.41 -0.96
N THR A 105 0.76 -11.55 0.04
CA THR A 105 1.53 -10.28 0.13
C THR A 105 3.03 -10.53 0.19
N ILE A 106 3.50 -11.48 1.00
CA ILE A 106 4.94 -11.79 1.09
C ILE A 106 5.49 -12.29 -0.26
N SER A 107 4.76 -13.17 -0.94
CA SER A 107 5.20 -13.71 -2.23
C SER A 107 5.39 -12.61 -3.28
N TYR A 108 4.49 -11.64 -3.34
CA TYR A 108 4.57 -10.53 -4.29
C TYR A 108 5.53 -9.43 -3.83
N GLU A 109 5.73 -9.22 -2.53
CA GLU A 109 6.77 -8.32 -2.01
C GLU A 109 8.18 -8.74 -2.44
N VAL A 110 8.50 -10.04 -2.38
CA VAL A 110 9.80 -10.55 -2.83
C VAL A 110 9.99 -10.31 -4.33
N SER A 111 8.95 -10.55 -5.13
CA SER A 111 8.99 -10.30 -6.58
C SER A 111 9.19 -8.80 -6.89
N LEU A 112 8.48 -7.92 -6.18
CA LEU A 112 8.59 -6.47 -6.34
C LEU A 112 9.98 -5.97 -5.95
N ALA A 113 10.57 -6.51 -4.87
CA ALA A 113 11.92 -6.16 -4.44
C ALA A 113 12.96 -6.52 -5.51
N LEU A 114 12.87 -7.70 -6.12
CA LEU A 114 13.77 -8.13 -7.19
C LEU A 114 13.66 -7.24 -8.44
N ILE A 115 12.42 -6.88 -8.83
CA ILE A 115 12.19 -5.98 -9.97
C ILE A 115 12.73 -4.59 -9.68
N MET A 116 12.51 -4.05 -8.48
CA MET A 116 13.07 -2.76 -8.08
C MET A 116 14.59 -2.78 -8.03
N MET A 117 15.22 -3.88 -7.61
CA MET A 117 16.69 -4.00 -7.66
C MET A 117 17.23 -3.91 -9.09
N SER A 118 16.53 -4.47 -10.08
CA SER A 118 16.96 -4.38 -11.48
C SER A 118 17.01 -2.94 -12.02
N SER A 119 16.07 -2.08 -11.61
CA SER A 119 16.07 -0.66 -12.01
C SER A 119 17.10 0.15 -11.23
N LEU A 120 17.37 -0.22 -9.97
CA LEU A 120 18.42 0.37 -9.14
C LEU A 120 19.82 0.11 -9.70
N PHE A 121 20.08 -1.06 -10.28
CA PHE A 121 21.37 -1.36 -10.93
C PHE A 121 21.69 -0.39 -12.09
N LEU A 122 20.67 0.17 -12.76
CA LEU A 122 20.89 1.17 -13.81
C LEU A 122 21.29 2.54 -13.25
N ILE A 123 20.79 2.89 -12.06
CA ILE A 123 21.00 4.19 -11.42
C ILE A 123 22.27 4.18 -10.55
N MET A 124 22.66 3.01 -10.03
CA MET A 124 23.74 2.82 -9.05
C MET A 124 23.54 3.61 -7.74
N ASP A 125 22.29 3.95 -7.40
CA ASP A 125 21.94 4.69 -6.19
C ASP A 125 20.52 4.36 -5.72
N PHE A 126 20.24 4.52 -4.43
CA PHE A 126 18.96 4.19 -3.79
C PHE A 126 18.02 5.38 -3.62
N ASN A 127 18.47 6.57 -4.00
CA ASN A 127 17.69 7.80 -3.87
C ASN A 127 16.64 7.91 -5.00
N LEU A 128 15.36 8.05 -4.63
CA LEU A 128 14.23 8.18 -5.57
C LEU A 128 14.31 9.42 -6.45
N MET A 129 14.98 10.48 -6.00
CA MET A 129 15.16 11.70 -6.81
C MET A 129 16.15 11.48 -7.95
N LYS A 130 17.17 10.63 -7.73
CA LYS A 130 18.09 10.25 -8.80
C LYS A 130 17.35 9.41 -9.86
N LEU A 131 16.42 8.56 -9.43
CA LEU A 131 15.56 7.78 -10.34
C LEU A 131 14.75 8.68 -11.28
N GLU A 132 14.23 9.82 -10.80
CA GLU A 132 13.55 10.81 -11.66
C GLU A 132 14.52 11.47 -12.66
N LEU A 133 15.71 11.88 -12.20
CA LEU A 133 16.71 12.54 -13.06
C LEU A 133 17.17 11.63 -14.21
N TYR A 134 17.42 10.35 -13.96
CA TYR A 134 17.85 9.39 -14.99
C TYR A 134 16.72 9.05 -16.00
N GLN A 135 15.46 9.30 -15.65
CA GLN A 135 14.31 9.05 -16.52
C GLN A 135 13.97 10.23 -17.44
N GLN A 136 14.70 11.35 -17.38
CA GLN A 136 14.41 12.54 -18.21
C GLN A 136 14.47 12.26 -19.72
N ASN A 137 15.42 11.43 -20.18
CA ASN A 137 15.60 11.16 -21.60
C ASN A 137 14.69 10.04 -22.11
N ILE A 138 14.81 8.84 -21.52
CA ILE A 138 14.03 7.67 -21.88
C ILE A 138 13.47 7.09 -20.58
N TRP A 139 12.15 6.88 -20.56
CA TRP A 139 11.50 6.27 -19.40
C TRP A 139 11.90 4.81 -19.27
N PHE A 140 12.18 4.38 -18.04
CA PHE A 140 12.54 3.00 -17.76
C PHE A 140 11.42 2.00 -18.10
N MET A 141 10.17 2.45 -18.18
CA MET A 141 9.06 1.62 -18.64
C MET A 141 9.26 1.12 -20.07
N PHE A 142 9.84 1.93 -20.97
CA PHE A 142 10.13 1.54 -22.35
C PHE A 142 11.41 0.71 -22.45
N LEU A 143 12.45 1.07 -21.68
CA LEU A 143 13.71 0.34 -21.68
C LEU A 143 13.57 -1.09 -21.13
N MET A 144 12.78 -1.25 -20.06
CA MET A 144 12.58 -2.50 -19.32
C MET A 144 11.13 -2.99 -19.47
N PHE A 145 10.60 -3.03 -20.71
CA PHE A 145 9.19 -3.33 -20.97
C PHE A 145 8.67 -4.65 -20.35
N PRO A 146 9.38 -5.79 -20.44
CA PRO A 146 8.91 -7.02 -19.81
C PRO A 146 8.84 -6.90 -18.28
N LEU A 147 9.81 -6.23 -17.67
CA LEU A 147 9.83 -6.03 -16.22
C LEU A 147 8.74 -5.08 -15.76
N SER A 148 8.43 -4.03 -16.53
CA SER A 148 7.35 -3.11 -16.16
C SER A 148 5.98 -3.81 -16.16
N MET A 149 5.77 -4.78 -17.05
CA MET A 149 4.56 -5.61 -17.05
C MET A 149 4.49 -6.54 -15.83
N ILE A 150 5.60 -7.18 -15.45
CA ILE A 150 5.66 -8.01 -14.25
C ILE A 150 5.46 -7.14 -13.00
N MET A 151 6.04 -5.94 -12.97
CA MET A 151 5.86 -4.97 -11.89
C MET A 151 4.39 -4.60 -11.70
N LEU A 152 3.66 -4.34 -12.80
CA LEU A 152 2.23 -4.07 -12.74
C LEU A 152 1.46 -5.25 -12.14
N SER A 153 1.80 -6.49 -12.55
CA SER A 153 1.15 -7.68 -11.98
C SER A 153 1.41 -7.83 -10.47
N SER A 154 2.63 -7.52 -10.02
CA SER A 154 2.97 -7.55 -8.59
C SER A 154 2.28 -6.46 -7.77
N PHE A 155 1.93 -5.32 -8.37
CA PHE A 155 1.15 -4.28 -7.69
C PHE A 155 -0.35 -4.57 -7.63
N MET A 156 -0.87 -5.35 -8.59
CA MET A 156 -2.27 -5.74 -8.61
C MET A 156 -2.59 -6.90 -7.67
N ALA A 157 -1.59 -7.73 -7.38
CA ALA A 157 -1.70 -8.89 -6.51
C ALA A 157 -1.53 -8.53 -5.03
#